data_AF-A0A2V9HZ40-F1
#
_entry.id   AF-A0A2V9HZ40-F1
#
_cell.length_a   1.000
_cell.length_b   1.000
_cell.length_c   1.000
_cell.angle_alpha   90.00
_cell.angle_beta   90.00
_cell.angle_gamma   90.00
#
_symmetry.space_group_name_H-M   'P 1'
#
loop_
_entity.id
_entity.type
_entity.pdbx_description
1 polymer ?
#
loop_
_entity_poly.entity_id
_entity_poly.type
_entity_poly.pdbx_seq_one_letter_code
_entity_poly.pdbx_strand_id
1 'polypeptide(L)'
;MGRSGPLNLAFGVIMDPICVSPDRDGIVNYTRAGDSAIWTGHYLAAEAFRYKVTESPDALENARVALAGIQSLVDITGTGLLARTLVPTDSRFAEAITREEASNGIFKGKLNGREYFWVGDTSRDQYCGVLFGLAVAHEMVTDPGVRSEIAQLVTRLLEFLVDHHWAVVMPDGRISTVFIGRPDQQLALLQIGRRVNSGRFSKLYRERRSALARFVIVPIAFEVLDDHNSYFKFNLATINLFNLIRWEDSSQFKEHFTFAYTVLRRTTDDHGNAHFNMIDRALKGPDRKRDQETPELLAAWLRRPSRDEFVDLRGTIPSCGQPDRACHAIPVEQRVRTDFLWQRSPFLLVGGGSGLIEAPGIDFILPYWMARFYQVL
;
A
#
# COMPACT_ATOMS: atom_id res chain seq x y z
N MET A 1 -0.23 14.93 -20.22
CA MET A 1 -1.32 13.92 -20.23
C MET A 1 -1.30 13.24 -21.58
N GLY A 2 -0.88 11.97 -21.64
CA GLY A 2 -0.68 11.28 -22.93
C GLY A 2 -0.02 9.91 -22.87
N ARG A 3 -0.14 9.15 -21.77
CA ARG A 3 0.13 7.71 -21.78
C ARG A 3 -1.14 6.99 -21.33
N SER A 4 -1.80 6.37 -22.29
CA SER A 4 -2.97 5.50 -22.14
C SER A 4 -2.54 4.03 -22.00
N GLY A 5 -1.46 3.78 -21.24
CA GLY A 5 -1.02 2.45 -20.84
C GLY A 5 -1.05 2.32 -19.31
N PRO A 6 -1.19 1.11 -18.75
CA PRO A 6 -1.14 0.90 -17.31
C PRO A 6 0.17 1.47 -16.75
N LEU A 7 0.05 2.14 -15.60
CA LEU A 7 1.16 2.59 -14.77
C LEU A 7 2.16 1.43 -14.58
N ASN A 8 3.39 1.55 -15.08
CA ASN A 8 4.59 0.72 -14.82
C ASN A 8 4.38 -0.69 -14.18
N LEU A 9 3.53 -1.55 -14.78
CA LEU A 9 3.32 -2.93 -14.33
C LEU A 9 4.35 -3.86 -14.97
N ALA A 10 5.54 -3.95 -14.38
CA ALA A 10 6.56 -4.91 -14.80
C ALA A 10 6.18 -6.31 -14.32
N PHE A 11 6.05 -7.25 -15.25
CA PHE A 11 5.65 -8.65 -14.95
C PHE A 11 4.32 -8.75 -14.18
N GLY A 12 3.42 -7.78 -14.38
CA GLY A 12 2.09 -7.75 -13.75
C GLY A 12 2.04 -7.05 -12.38
N VAL A 13 3.17 -6.56 -11.86
CA VAL A 13 3.23 -5.88 -10.56
C VAL A 13 3.91 -4.53 -10.68
N ILE A 14 3.64 -3.62 -9.73
CA ILE A 14 4.29 -2.32 -9.69
C ILE A 14 5.78 -2.50 -9.42
N MET A 15 6.61 -1.93 -10.27
CA MET A 15 8.04 -1.76 -10.05
C MET A 15 8.46 -0.38 -10.53
N ASP A 16 9.40 0.25 -9.83
CA ASP A 16 9.91 1.55 -10.22
C ASP A 16 10.89 1.38 -11.39
N PRO A 17 10.60 1.95 -12.58
CA PRO A 17 11.52 1.84 -13.70
C PRO A 17 12.70 2.81 -13.53
N ILE A 18 13.88 2.33 -13.91
CA ILE A 18 15.08 3.15 -14.08
C ILE A 18 15.14 3.58 -15.55
N CYS A 19 15.13 4.90 -15.78
CA CYS A 19 15.19 5.50 -17.09
C CYS A 19 16.64 5.67 -17.61
N VAL A 20 16.79 5.81 -18.93
CA VAL A 20 18.09 6.02 -19.60
C VAL A 20 18.78 7.29 -19.09
N SER A 21 18.04 8.38 -18.97
CA SER A 21 18.51 9.66 -18.44
C SER A 21 17.34 10.44 -17.84
N PRO A 22 17.57 11.51 -17.06
CA PRO A 22 16.49 12.29 -16.45
C PRO A 22 15.46 12.78 -17.47
N ASP A 23 15.94 13.26 -18.63
CA ASP A 23 15.13 13.89 -19.67
C ASP A 23 14.72 12.98 -20.85
N ARG A 24 15.07 11.68 -20.82
CA ARG A 24 14.75 10.75 -21.92
C ARG A 24 13.99 9.54 -21.43
N ASP A 25 12.91 9.27 -22.16
CA ASP A 25 12.14 8.05 -22.02
C ASP A 25 12.93 6.82 -22.50
N GLY A 26 12.72 5.70 -21.81
CA GLY A 26 13.35 4.41 -22.10
C GLY A 26 13.74 3.70 -20.81
N ILE A 27 13.27 2.47 -20.62
CA ILE A 27 13.50 1.70 -19.39
C ILE A 27 14.74 0.81 -19.55
N VAL A 28 15.79 1.12 -18.79
CA VAL A 28 17.02 0.33 -18.77
C VAL A 28 16.96 -0.78 -17.74
N ASN A 29 16.24 -0.57 -16.63
CA ASN A 29 16.10 -1.54 -15.55
C ASN A 29 14.86 -1.25 -14.66
N TYR A 30 14.64 -2.07 -13.64
CA TYR A 30 13.68 -1.84 -12.56
C TYR A 30 14.37 -1.95 -11.19
N THR A 31 13.83 -1.25 -10.20
CA THR A 31 14.35 -1.17 -8.82
C THR A 31 13.20 -1.12 -7.82
N ARG A 32 13.53 -1.18 -6.52
CA ARG A 32 12.59 -1.18 -5.39
C ARG A 32 11.53 -2.27 -5.52
N ALA A 33 11.93 -3.41 -6.08
CA ALA A 33 11.02 -4.52 -6.35
C ALA A 33 10.54 -5.18 -5.05
N GLY A 34 11.25 -5.02 -3.94
CA GLY A 34 10.85 -5.52 -2.62
C GLY A 34 9.53 -4.97 -2.11
N ASP A 35 9.03 -3.86 -2.64
CA ASP A 35 7.73 -3.27 -2.28
C ASP A 35 6.68 -3.39 -3.39
N SER A 36 6.93 -4.24 -4.40
CA SER A 36 5.99 -4.45 -5.51
C SER A 36 4.61 -4.89 -5.03
N ALA A 37 4.51 -5.79 -4.05
CA ALA A 37 3.22 -6.30 -3.60
C ALA A 37 2.34 -5.23 -2.95
N ILE A 38 2.87 -4.46 -1.98
CA ILE A 38 2.11 -3.38 -1.32
C ILE A 38 1.62 -2.35 -2.34
N TRP A 39 2.47 -1.95 -3.30
CA TRP A 39 2.12 -0.94 -4.29
C TRP A 39 1.17 -1.45 -5.36
N THR A 40 1.25 -2.73 -5.75
CA THR A 40 0.26 -3.35 -6.62
C THR A 40 -1.12 -3.38 -5.96
N GLY A 41 -1.19 -3.59 -4.63
CA GLY A 41 -2.43 -3.46 -3.87
C GLY A 41 -3.01 -2.03 -3.89
N HIS A 42 -2.17 -1.00 -3.71
CA HIS A 42 -2.63 0.39 -3.78
C HIS A 42 -3.05 0.79 -5.21
N TYR A 43 -2.35 0.29 -6.22
CA TYR A 43 -2.71 0.48 -7.62
C TYR A 43 -4.08 -0.16 -7.94
N LEU A 44 -4.30 -1.39 -7.48
CA LEU A 44 -5.59 -2.08 -7.60
C LEU A 44 -6.72 -1.27 -6.95
N ALA A 45 -6.50 -0.71 -5.76
CA ALA A 45 -7.48 0.18 -5.12
C ALA A 45 -7.77 1.42 -5.98
N ALA A 46 -6.75 2.05 -6.56
CA ALA A 46 -6.89 3.25 -7.38
C ALA A 46 -7.73 2.99 -8.64
N GLU A 47 -7.42 1.92 -9.38
CA GLU A 47 -8.17 1.54 -10.59
C GLU A 47 -9.59 1.06 -10.25
N ALA A 48 -9.78 0.43 -9.09
CA ALA A 48 -11.12 0.06 -8.62
C ALA A 48 -12.00 1.29 -8.31
N PHE A 49 -11.45 2.31 -7.63
CA PHE A 49 -12.16 3.59 -7.44
C PHE A 49 -12.43 4.28 -8.78
N ARG A 50 -11.44 4.31 -9.69
CA ARG A 50 -11.61 4.84 -11.04
C ARG A 50 -12.74 4.15 -11.78
N TYR A 51 -12.75 2.82 -11.78
CA TYR A 51 -13.81 2.03 -12.41
C TYR A 51 -15.16 2.38 -11.81
N LYS A 52 -15.27 2.48 -10.48
CA LYS A 52 -16.53 2.83 -9.82
C LYS A 52 -17.05 4.22 -10.19
N VAL A 53 -16.15 5.19 -10.40
CA VAL A 53 -16.51 6.57 -10.78
C VAL A 53 -16.85 6.70 -12.27
N THR A 54 -16.19 5.93 -13.13
CA THR A 54 -16.19 6.16 -14.59
C THR A 54 -16.84 5.07 -15.41
N GLU A 55 -17.01 3.87 -14.85
CA GLU A 55 -17.40 2.63 -15.53
C GLU A 55 -16.52 2.29 -16.75
N SER A 56 -15.31 2.85 -16.80
CA SER A 56 -14.37 2.71 -17.92
C SER A 56 -13.90 1.26 -18.07
N PRO A 57 -14.02 0.64 -19.27
CA PRO A 57 -13.46 -0.68 -19.55
C PRO A 57 -11.95 -0.75 -19.29
N ASP A 58 -11.22 0.31 -19.59
CA ASP A 58 -9.77 0.38 -19.34
C ASP A 58 -9.44 0.30 -17.84
N ALA A 59 -10.24 0.95 -17.00
CA ALA A 59 -10.05 0.89 -15.55
C ALA A 59 -10.34 -0.52 -15.00
N LEU A 60 -11.36 -1.19 -15.55
CA LEU A 60 -11.67 -2.58 -15.21
C LEU A 60 -10.53 -3.52 -15.64
N GLU A 61 -10.01 -3.32 -16.84
CA GLU A 61 -8.90 -4.14 -17.35
C GLU A 61 -7.63 -3.92 -16.52
N ASN A 62 -7.28 -2.68 -16.18
CA ASN A 62 -6.15 -2.39 -15.30
C ASN A 62 -6.32 -3.05 -13.91
N ALA A 63 -7.53 -3.03 -13.34
CA ALA A 63 -7.82 -3.72 -12.09
C ALA A 63 -7.66 -5.25 -12.22
N ARG A 64 -8.08 -5.86 -13.34
CA ARG A 64 -7.87 -7.29 -13.63
C ARG A 64 -6.40 -7.64 -13.78
N VAL A 65 -5.61 -6.82 -14.48
CA VAL A 65 -4.16 -7.03 -14.62
C VAL A 65 -3.46 -6.96 -13.26
N ALA A 66 -3.79 -5.97 -12.42
CA ALA A 66 -3.23 -5.86 -11.07
C ALA A 66 -3.64 -7.04 -10.17
N LEU A 67 -4.89 -7.49 -10.25
CA LEU A 67 -5.36 -8.69 -9.53
C LEU A 67 -4.60 -9.94 -9.98
N ALA A 68 -4.41 -10.14 -11.29
CA ALA A 68 -3.64 -11.25 -11.84
C ALA A 68 -2.16 -11.22 -11.42
N GLY A 69 -1.58 -10.02 -11.29
CA GLY A 69 -0.24 -9.82 -10.73
C GLY A 69 -0.14 -10.28 -9.28
N ILE A 70 -1.07 -9.84 -8.42
CA ILE A 70 -1.13 -10.29 -7.02
C ILE A 70 -1.36 -11.79 -6.94
N GLN A 71 -2.24 -12.35 -7.77
CA GLN A 71 -2.50 -13.78 -7.85
C GLN A 71 -1.20 -14.54 -8.19
N SER A 72 -0.42 -14.03 -9.14
CA SER A 72 0.89 -14.60 -9.51
C SER A 72 1.89 -14.59 -8.35
N LEU A 73 1.89 -13.55 -7.50
CA LEU A 73 2.74 -13.48 -6.30
C LEU A 73 2.39 -14.55 -5.26
N VAL A 74 1.15 -15.06 -5.26
CA VAL A 74 0.72 -16.13 -4.35
C VAL A 74 0.89 -17.50 -4.98
N ASP A 75 0.66 -17.63 -6.29
CA ASP A 75 0.77 -18.90 -6.99
C ASP A 75 2.21 -19.36 -7.15
N ILE A 76 3.15 -18.43 -7.34
CA ILE A 76 4.58 -18.76 -7.52
C ILE A 76 5.18 -19.49 -6.31
N THR A 77 4.63 -19.26 -5.11
CA THR A 77 5.11 -19.86 -3.87
C THR A 77 4.53 -21.26 -3.64
N GLY A 78 3.38 -21.57 -4.23
CA GLY A 78 2.69 -22.86 -4.10
C GLY A 78 2.09 -23.16 -2.72
N THR A 79 2.26 -22.28 -1.73
CA THR A 79 1.87 -22.54 -0.32
C THR A 79 0.82 -21.56 0.23
N GLY A 80 0.45 -20.53 -0.53
CA GLY A 80 -0.37 -19.42 -0.03
C GLY A 80 0.44 -18.30 0.63
N LEU A 81 1.77 -18.47 0.77
CA LEU A 81 2.70 -17.40 1.08
C LEU A 81 2.65 -16.34 -0.03
N LEU A 82 2.67 -15.07 0.36
CA LEU A 82 2.79 -13.94 -0.58
C LEU A 82 4.27 -13.69 -0.89
N ALA A 83 4.66 -13.71 -2.17
CA ALA A 83 5.95 -13.18 -2.61
C ALA A 83 5.94 -11.64 -2.62
N ARG A 84 7.12 -11.02 -2.42
CA ARG A 84 7.28 -9.56 -2.56
C ARG A 84 7.20 -9.13 -4.01
N THR A 85 7.84 -9.91 -4.88
CA THR A 85 7.86 -9.70 -6.34
C THR A 85 8.24 -10.97 -7.11
N LEU A 86 8.13 -10.95 -8.44
CA LEU A 86 8.61 -12.01 -9.33
C LEU A 86 9.22 -11.44 -10.63
N VAL A 87 10.19 -12.16 -11.19
CA VAL A 87 10.81 -11.86 -12.49
C VAL A 87 11.15 -13.16 -13.23
N PRO A 88 10.82 -13.29 -14.53
CA PRO A 88 11.23 -14.45 -15.31
C PRO A 88 12.74 -14.66 -15.29
N THR A 89 13.21 -15.90 -15.19
CA THR A 89 14.67 -16.18 -15.12
C THR A 89 15.41 -15.79 -16.40
N ASP A 90 14.71 -15.77 -17.53
CA ASP A 90 15.22 -15.38 -18.85
C ASP A 90 15.06 -13.88 -19.15
N SER A 91 14.52 -13.10 -18.21
CA SER A 91 14.37 -11.65 -18.34
C SER A 91 15.73 -10.95 -18.29
N ARG A 92 15.96 -9.99 -19.19
CA ARG A 92 17.15 -9.11 -19.16
C ARG A 92 17.30 -8.32 -17.86
N PHE A 93 16.22 -8.20 -17.07
CA PHE A 93 16.18 -7.48 -15.80
C PHE A 93 16.42 -8.39 -14.59
N ALA A 94 16.42 -9.72 -14.78
CA ALA A 94 16.46 -10.69 -13.69
C ALA A 94 17.71 -10.53 -12.82
N GLU A 95 18.89 -10.40 -13.44
CA GLU A 95 20.14 -10.29 -12.70
C GLU A 95 20.18 -9.06 -11.78
N ALA A 96 19.73 -7.91 -12.27
CA ALA A 96 19.79 -6.69 -11.48
C ALA A 96 18.75 -6.68 -10.36
N ILE A 97 17.51 -7.10 -10.64
CA ILE A 97 16.45 -7.23 -9.62
C ILE A 97 16.87 -8.22 -8.53
N THR A 98 17.36 -9.41 -8.92
CA THR A 98 17.76 -10.44 -7.93
C THR A 98 18.99 -10.02 -7.12
N ARG A 99 19.90 -9.23 -7.68
CA ARG A 99 21.05 -8.67 -6.98
C ARG A 99 20.64 -7.60 -5.96
N GLU A 100 19.75 -6.68 -6.34
CA GLU A 100 19.23 -5.65 -5.44
C GLU A 100 18.46 -6.27 -4.26
N GLU A 101 17.64 -7.27 -4.56
CA GLU A 101 16.75 -7.92 -3.59
C GLU A 101 17.39 -9.12 -2.88
N ALA A 102 18.70 -9.36 -3.05
CA ALA A 102 19.38 -10.54 -2.53
C ALA A 102 19.22 -10.72 -1.01
N SER A 103 19.17 -9.61 -0.27
CA SER A 103 18.97 -9.60 1.18
C SER A 103 17.59 -10.12 1.62
N ASN A 104 16.57 -9.99 0.75
CA ASN A 104 15.21 -10.49 0.97
C ASN A 104 15.06 -11.97 0.57
N GLY A 105 16.14 -12.61 0.11
CA GLY A 105 16.14 -14.01 -0.32
C GLY A 105 15.50 -14.20 -1.71
N ILE A 106 16.23 -14.91 -2.57
CA ILE A 106 15.82 -15.20 -3.94
C ILE A 106 15.49 -16.68 -4.05
N PHE A 107 14.24 -16.97 -4.42
CA PHE A 107 13.72 -18.31 -4.59
C PHE A 107 13.40 -18.56 -6.06
N LYS A 108 13.33 -19.83 -6.45
CA LYS A 108 12.87 -20.25 -7.77
C LYS A 108 11.48 -20.83 -7.67
N GLY A 109 10.68 -20.60 -8.70
CA GLY A 109 9.35 -21.20 -8.83
C GLY A 109 8.92 -21.22 -10.28
N LYS A 110 7.80 -21.88 -10.54
CA LYS A 110 7.27 -22.06 -11.89
C LYS A 110 5.81 -21.61 -11.95
N LEU A 111 5.51 -20.74 -12.90
CA LEU A 111 4.15 -20.31 -13.21
C LEU A 111 3.85 -20.62 -14.67
N ASN A 112 2.75 -21.33 -14.94
CA ASN A 112 2.28 -21.63 -16.30
C ASN A 112 3.37 -22.19 -17.23
N GLY A 113 4.23 -23.07 -16.71
CA GLY A 113 5.31 -23.68 -17.51
C GLY A 113 6.61 -22.88 -17.58
N ARG A 114 6.62 -21.62 -17.12
CA ARG A 114 7.79 -20.72 -17.17
C ARG A 114 8.47 -20.58 -15.82
N GLU A 115 9.80 -20.55 -15.83
CA GLU A 115 10.64 -20.40 -14.63
C GLU A 115 10.77 -18.92 -14.23
N TYR A 116 10.68 -18.66 -12.93
CA TYR A 116 10.80 -17.33 -12.34
C TYR A 116 11.75 -17.36 -11.14
N PHE A 117 12.44 -16.24 -10.94
CA PHE A 117 12.87 -15.85 -9.61
C PHE A 117 11.73 -15.12 -8.90
N TRP A 118 11.56 -15.37 -7.62
CA TRP A 118 10.67 -14.58 -6.77
C TRP A 118 11.38 -14.20 -5.47
N VAL A 119 11.00 -13.02 -4.95
CA VAL A 119 11.62 -12.41 -3.78
C VAL A 119 10.81 -12.73 -2.54
N GLY A 120 11.48 -13.27 -1.52
CA GLY A 120 10.90 -13.68 -0.26
C GLY A 120 11.06 -12.64 0.85
N ASP A 121 11.29 -13.10 2.08
CA ASP A 121 11.40 -12.26 3.29
C ASP A 121 10.25 -11.25 3.39
N THR A 122 9.03 -11.75 3.16
CA THR A 122 7.84 -10.93 3.01
C THR A 122 7.47 -10.27 4.33
N SER A 123 7.40 -8.95 4.33
CA SER A 123 7.01 -8.14 5.49
C SER A 123 5.48 -8.01 5.61
N ARG A 124 5.00 -7.50 6.75
CA ARG A 124 3.57 -7.24 6.97
C ARG A 124 3.01 -6.21 6.00
N ASP A 125 3.86 -5.28 5.60
CA ASP A 125 3.56 -4.15 4.73
C ASP A 125 2.97 -4.65 3.39
N GLN A 126 3.58 -5.71 2.84
CA GLN A 126 3.12 -6.37 1.62
C GLN A 126 1.71 -6.92 1.77
N TYR A 127 1.46 -7.70 2.84
CA TYR A 127 0.13 -8.24 3.14
C TYR A 127 -0.90 -7.14 3.39
N CYS A 128 -0.54 -6.08 4.13
CA CYS A 128 -1.44 -4.98 4.44
C CYS A 128 -1.87 -4.23 3.17
N GLY A 129 -0.94 -3.93 2.26
CA GLY A 129 -1.27 -3.28 0.99
C GLY A 129 -2.07 -4.15 0.04
N VAL A 130 -1.66 -5.41 -0.12
CA VAL A 130 -2.38 -6.37 -0.97
C VAL A 130 -3.81 -6.54 -0.47
N LEU A 131 -4.02 -6.80 0.82
CA LEU A 131 -5.35 -7.00 1.37
C LEU A 131 -6.18 -5.70 1.38
N PHE A 132 -5.54 -4.53 1.53
CA PHE A 132 -6.21 -3.24 1.32
C PHE A 132 -6.75 -3.10 -0.11
N GLY A 133 -5.91 -3.37 -1.11
CA GLY A 133 -6.29 -3.33 -2.52
C GLY A 133 -7.42 -4.29 -2.88
N LEU A 134 -7.28 -5.55 -2.48
CA LEU A 134 -8.29 -6.59 -2.69
C LEU A 134 -9.63 -6.23 -2.02
N ALA A 135 -9.59 -5.69 -0.80
CA ALA A 135 -10.80 -5.26 -0.10
C ALA A 135 -11.54 -4.12 -0.82
N VAL A 136 -10.82 -3.12 -1.31
CA VAL A 136 -11.40 -2.02 -2.09
C VAL A 136 -11.95 -2.54 -3.42
N ALA A 137 -11.19 -3.34 -4.16
CA ALA A 137 -11.60 -3.87 -5.44
C ALA A 137 -12.85 -4.76 -5.36
N HIS A 138 -12.95 -5.62 -4.34
CA HIS A 138 -14.13 -6.45 -4.12
C HIS A 138 -15.41 -5.61 -3.94
N GLU A 139 -15.31 -4.45 -3.29
CA GLU A 139 -16.46 -3.57 -3.11
C GLU A 139 -16.79 -2.78 -4.37
N MET A 140 -15.78 -2.15 -4.99
CA MET A 140 -15.94 -1.19 -6.07
C MET A 140 -16.22 -1.84 -7.43
N VAL A 141 -15.62 -3.00 -7.71
CA VAL A 141 -15.82 -3.75 -8.95
C VAL A 141 -17.00 -4.71 -8.76
N THR A 142 -18.07 -4.51 -9.53
CA THR A 142 -19.32 -5.29 -9.42
C THR A 142 -19.32 -6.57 -10.26
N ASP A 143 -18.33 -6.76 -11.13
CA ASP A 143 -18.14 -7.97 -11.91
C ASP A 143 -18.07 -9.21 -10.99
N PRO A 144 -18.99 -10.19 -11.14
CA PRO A 144 -19.03 -11.36 -10.26
C PRO A 144 -17.78 -12.25 -10.34
N GLY A 145 -17.14 -12.33 -11.50
CA GLY A 145 -15.91 -13.09 -11.70
C GLY A 145 -14.76 -12.49 -10.89
N VAL A 146 -14.55 -11.18 -11.03
CA VAL A 146 -13.52 -10.43 -10.27
C VAL A 146 -13.76 -10.57 -8.76
N ARG A 147 -15.01 -10.45 -8.30
CA ARG A 147 -15.33 -10.62 -6.87
C ARG A 147 -15.03 -12.03 -6.37
N SER A 148 -15.36 -13.05 -7.17
CA SER A 148 -15.07 -14.45 -6.84
C SER A 148 -13.57 -14.71 -6.75
N GLU A 149 -12.79 -14.24 -7.73
CA GLU A 149 -11.33 -14.34 -7.73
C GLU A 149 -10.71 -13.67 -6.48
N ILE A 150 -11.15 -12.45 -6.15
CA ILE A 150 -10.68 -11.76 -4.95
C ILE A 150 -11.04 -12.55 -3.68
N ALA A 151 -12.27 -13.06 -3.56
CA ALA A 151 -12.68 -13.83 -2.40
C ALA A 151 -11.82 -15.09 -2.20
N GLN A 152 -11.47 -15.78 -3.30
CA GLN A 152 -10.57 -16.94 -3.27
C GLN A 152 -9.14 -16.54 -2.85
N LEU A 153 -8.60 -15.47 -3.42
CA LEU A 153 -7.25 -15.00 -3.14
C LEU A 153 -7.08 -14.49 -1.70
N VAL A 154 -8.04 -13.69 -1.20
CA VAL A 154 -8.08 -13.26 0.21
C VAL A 154 -8.18 -14.47 1.13
N THR A 155 -9.00 -15.47 0.79
CA THR A 155 -9.15 -16.69 1.60
C THR A 155 -7.81 -17.40 1.75
N ARG A 156 -7.10 -17.63 0.63
CA ARG A 156 -5.77 -18.30 0.65
C ARG A 156 -4.74 -17.54 1.48
N LEU A 157 -4.63 -16.22 1.30
CA LEU A 157 -3.68 -15.38 2.03
C LEU A 157 -3.97 -15.39 3.54
N LEU A 158 -5.24 -15.30 3.92
CA LEU A 158 -5.64 -15.23 5.32
C LEU A 158 -5.57 -16.60 6.00
N GLU A 159 -5.89 -17.68 5.30
CA GLU A 159 -5.68 -19.06 5.78
C GLU A 159 -4.20 -19.32 6.04
N PHE A 160 -3.32 -18.94 5.11
CA PHE A 160 -1.87 -19.04 5.33
C PHE A 160 -1.45 -18.36 6.64
N LEU A 161 -1.89 -17.12 6.89
CA LEU A 161 -1.56 -16.41 8.13
C LEU A 161 -2.18 -17.06 9.37
N VAL A 162 -3.43 -17.51 9.30
CA VAL A 162 -4.13 -18.11 10.46
C VAL A 162 -3.52 -19.47 10.81
N ASP A 163 -3.24 -20.30 9.81
CA ASP A 163 -2.69 -21.65 9.97
C ASP A 163 -1.24 -21.61 10.49
N HIS A 164 -0.50 -20.55 10.17
CA HIS A 164 0.84 -20.30 10.71
C HIS A 164 0.85 -19.40 11.95
N HIS A 165 -0.27 -19.34 12.68
CA HIS A 165 -0.37 -18.60 13.95
C HIS A 165 0.10 -17.13 13.85
N TRP A 166 -0.25 -16.47 12.75
CA TRP A 166 0.10 -15.08 12.43
C TRP A 166 1.59 -14.82 12.21
N ALA A 167 2.39 -15.87 11.91
CA ALA A 167 3.74 -15.76 11.41
C ALA A 167 3.77 -15.92 9.88
N VAL A 168 4.68 -15.20 9.21
CA VAL A 168 4.99 -15.40 7.80
C VAL A 168 6.18 -16.34 7.73
N VAL A 169 5.93 -17.59 7.33
CA VAL A 169 6.93 -18.66 7.26
C VAL A 169 7.40 -18.83 5.82
N MET A 170 8.70 -18.67 5.61
CA MET A 170 9.37 -18.83 4.32
C MET A 170 9.57 -20.32 3.98
N PRO A 171 9.82 -20.69 2.71
CA PRO A 171 10.03 -22.08 2.30
C PRO A 171 11.20 -22.79 3.00
N ASP A 172 12.19 -22.02 3.46
CA ASP A 172 13.34 -22.51 4.22
C ASP A 172 13.07 -22.64 5.74
N GLY A 173 11.83 -22.39 6.17
CA GLY A 173 11.38 -22.44 7.56
C GLY A 173 11.67 -21.18 8.38
N ARG A 174 12.36 -20.17 7.83
CA ARG A 174 12.56 -18.90 8.53
C ARG A 174 11.26 -18.12 8.66
N ILE A 175 11.12 -17.41 9.77
CA ILE A 175 10.01 -16.46 9.97
C ILE A 175 10.49 -15.08 9.52
N SER A 176 9.90 -14.53 8.46
CA SER A 176 10.25 -13.19 7.98
C SER A 176 9.63 -12.10 8.85
N THR A 177 8.40 -12.31 9.32
CA THR A 177 7.69 -11.37 10.17
C THR A 177 6.54 -12.01 10.93
N VAL A 178 5.98 -11.30 11.91
CA VAL A 178 4.81 -11.74 12.69
C VAL A 178 3.80 -10.61 12.87
N PHE A 179 2.51 -10.94 12.78
CA PHE A 179 1.40 -10.05 13.17
C PHE A 179 1.08 -10.16 14.66
N ILE A 180 1.87 -10.91 15.44
CA ILE A 180 1.74 -10.97 16.90
C ILE A 180 1.97 -9.56 17.47
N GLY A 181 1.12 -9.15 18.42
CA GLY A 181 1.14 -7.80 18.98
C GLY A 181 0.53 -6.71 18.08
N ARG A 182 -0.07 -7.09 16.93
CA ARG A 182 -0.77 -6.18 16.01
C ARG A 182 -2.27 -6.49 15.93
N PRO A 183 -3.04 -6.28 17.01
CA PRO A 183 -4.50 -6.49 16.98
C PRO A 183 -5.19 -5.62 15.93
N ASP A 184 -4.66 -4.43 15.64
CA ASP A 184 -5.10 -3.53 14.57
C ASP A 184 -5.07 -4.24 13.20
N GLN A 185 -3.95 -4.90 12.87
CA GLN A 185 -3.77 -5.59 11.60
C GLN A 185 -4.52 -6.91 11.58
N GLN A 186 -4.39 -7.75 12.63
CA GLN A 186 -5.08 -9.04 12.69
C GLN A 186 -6.60 -8.90 12.51
N LEU A 187 -7.21 -7.95 13.21
CA LEU A 187 -8.64 -7.71 13.09
C LEU A 187 -9.03 -7.11 11.74
N ALA A 188 -8.24 -6.19 11.19
CA ALA A 188 -8.48 -5.64 9.85
C ALA A 188 -8.49 -6.75 8.79
N LEU A 189 -7.49 -7.63 8.80
CA LEU A 189 -7.39 -8.72 7.82
C LEU A 189 -8.53 -9.74 7.99
N LEU A 190 -8.92 -10.09 9.23
CA LEU A 190 -10.08 -10.94 9.49
C LEU A 190 -11.40 -10.29 9.09
N GLN A 191 -11.55 -8.97 9.26
CA GLN A 191 -12.73 -8.23 8.83
C GLN A 191 -12.85 -8.23 7.30
N ILE A 192 -11.74 -8.10 6.57
CA ILE A 192 -11.69 -8.27 5.11
C ILE A 192 -12.13 -9.69 4.74
N GLY A 193 -11.54 -10.72 5.37
CA GLY A 193 -11.93 -12.11 5.16
C GLY A 193 -13.42 -12.35 5.41
N ARG A 194 -13.98 -11.81 6.50
CA ARG A 194 -15.41 -11.87 6.83
C ARG A 194 -16.27 -11.23 5.74
N ARG A 195 -15.82 -10.13 5.14
CA ARG A 195 -16.58 -9.37 4.15
C ARG A 195 -16.68 -10.09 2.79
N VAL A 196 -15.62 -10.79 2.39
CA VAL A 196 -15.53 -11.47 1.08
C VAL A 196 -15.89 -12.95 1.17
N ASN A 197 -15.67 -13.59 2.32
CA ASN A 197 -15.99 -14.99 2.58
C ASN A 197 -16.50 -15.17 4.02
N SER A 198 -17.76 -14.74 4.22
CA SER A 198 -18.39 -14.72 5.54
C SER A 198 -18.54 -16.12 6.15
N GLY A 199 -18.79 -17.15 5.34
CA GLY A 199 -18.89 -18.53 5.79
C GLY A 199 -17.62 -19.03 6.46
N ARG A 200 -16.45 -18.63 5.96
CA ARG A 200 -15.15 -19.04 6.51
C ARG A 200 -14.74 -18.22 7.73
N PHE A 201 -14.83 -16.89 7.65
CA PHE A 201 -14.14 -16.00 8.60
C PHE A 201 -15.05 -15.33 9.64
N SER A 202 -16.39 -15.38 9.51
CA SER A 202 -17.27 -14.65 10.45
C SER A 202 -17.13 -15.10 11.90
N LYS A 203 -17.03 -16.41 12.14
CA LYS A 203 -16.86 -16.95 13.51
C LYS A 203 -15.52 -16.51 14.09
N LEU A 204 -14.45 -16.73 13.34
CA LEU A 204 -13.09 -16.37 13.75
C LEU A 204 -12.95 -14.87 14.02
N TYR A 205 -13.49 -14.01 13.14
CA TYR A 205 -13.51 -12.57 13.36
C TYR A 205 -14.21 -12.20 14.67
N ARG A 206 -15.42 -12.71 14.92
CA ARG A 206 -16.17 -12.38 16.15
C ARG A 206 -15.42 -12.79 17.42
N GLU A 207 -14.83 -13.98 17.43
CA GLU A 207 -14.05 -14.49 18.56
C GLU A 207 -12.80 -13.62 18.80
N ARG A 208 -12.02 -13.35 17.75
CA ARG A 208 -10.81 -12.53 17.85
C ARG A 208 -11.11 -11.08 18.20
N ARG A 209 -12.14 -10.49 17.60
CA ARG A 209 -12.59 -9.14 17.91
C ARG A 209 -12.95 -9.00 19.39
N SER A 210 -13.72 -9.95 19.92
CA SER A 210 -14.12 -9.92 21.34
C SER A 210 -12.91 -9.93 22.28
N ALA A 211 -11.83 -10.63 21.90
CA ALA A 211 -10.60 -10.68 22.68
C ALA A 211 -9.69 -9.46 22.48
N LEU A 212 -9.60 -8.93 21.26
CA LEU A 212 -8.54 -8.02 20.84
C LEU A 212 -8.97 -6.56 20.67
N ALA A 213 -10.26 -6.27 20.52
CA ALA A 213 -10.71 -4.95 20.07
C ALA A 213 -10.25 -3.79 20.97
N ARG A 214 -10.33 -3.96 22.29
CA ARG A 214 -9.86 -2.95 23.26
C ARG A 214 -8.35 -2.70 23.21
N PHE A 215 -7.58 -3.59 22.59
CA PHE A 215 -6.12 -3.51 22.49
C PHE A 215 -5.65 -2.93 21.15
N VAL A 216 -6.55 -2.65 20.20
CA VAL A 216 -6.20 -2.00 18.91
C VAL A 216 -5.47 -0.68 19.12
N ILE A 217 -5.79 0.05 20.19
CA ILE A 217 -5.10 1.30 20.53
C ILE A 217 -3.61 1.11 20.88
N VAL A 218 -3.20 -0.04 21.41
CA VAL A 218 -1.85 -0.24 21.97
C VAL A 218 -0.74 -0.02 20.92
N PRO A 219 -0.72 -0.72 19.77
CA PRO A 219 0.30 -0.47 18.75
C PRO A 219 0.21 0.95 18.21
N ILE A 220 -1.00 1.50 18.03
CA ILE A 220 -1.19 2.86 17.50
C ILE A 220 -0.62 3.92 18.45
N ALA A 221 -0.91 3.81 19.75
CA ALA A 221 -0.41 4.73 20.77
C ALA A 221 1.12 4.70 20.87
N PHE A 222 1.74 3.56 20.59
CA PHE A 222 3.20 3.45 20.52
C PHE A 222 3.76 4.06 19.22
N GLU A 223 3.11 3.81 18.07
CA GLU A 223 3.54 4.33 16.78
C GLU A 223 3.54 5.86 16.75
N VAL A 224 2.55 6.52 17.36
CA VAL A 224 2.44 7.99 17.39
C VAL A 224 3.44 8.69 18.32
N LEU A 225 4.21 7.96 19.15
CA LEU A 225 5.26 8.56 19.98
C LEU A 225 6.42 9.12 19.15
N ASP A 226 6.54 8.67 17.91
CA ASP A 226 7.53 9.14 16.96
C ASP A 226 6.85 9.43 15.62
N ASP A 227 6.60 10.69 15.33
CA ASP A 227 5.96 11.16 14.10
C ASP A 227 6.93 11.28 12.91
N HIS A 228 8.20 10.89 13.09
CA HIS A 228 9.25 11.07 12.11
C HIS A 228 9.80 9.75 11.57
N ASN A 229 10.34 8.90 12.45
CA ASN A 229 11.00 7.67 12.05
C ASN A 229 10.01 6.60 11.62
N SER A 230 10.41 5.82 10.60
CA SER A 230 9.59 4.73 10.06
C SER A 230 8.17 5.18 9.71
N TYR A 231 8.02 6.37 9.12
CA TYR A 231 6.73 7.02 8.84
C TYR A 231 5.74 6.13 8.08
N PHE A 232 6.22 5.16 7.31
CA PHE A 232 5.39 4.15 6.62
C PHE A 232 4.42 3.42 7.57
N LYS A 233 4.75 3.30 8.87
CA LYS A 233 3.85 2.76 9.90
C LYS A 233 2.48 3.46 9.92
N PHE A 234 2.42 4.77 9.67
CA PHE A 234 1.16 5.51 9.60
C PHE A 234 0.34 5.17 8.36
N ASN A 235 0.99 4.87 7.23
CA ASN A 235 0.29 4.35 6.06
C ASN A 235 -0.36 3.00 6.38
N LEU A 236 0.40 2.08 6.97
CA LEU A 236 -0.09 0.75 7.35
C LEU A 236 -1.24 0.84 8.36
N ALA A 237 -1.11 1.65 9.41
CA ALA A 237 -2.17 1.85 10.39
C ALA A 237 -3.44 2.44 9.74
N THR A 238 -3.28 3.41 8.84
CA THR A 238 -4.39 4.07 8.16
C THR A 238 -5.18 3.10 7.27
N ILE A 239 -4.52 2.32 6.41
CA ILE A 239 -5.21 1.39 5.49
C ILE A 239 -5.85 0.20 6.22
N ASN A 240 -5.25 -0.26 7.33
CA ASN A 240 -5.84 -1.33 8.15
C ASN A 240 -7.06 -0.83 8.92
N LEU A 241 -6.95 0.31 9.61
CA LEU A 241 -8.08 0.91 10.34
C LEU A 241 -9.22 1.31 9.40
N PHE A 242 -8.93 1.72 8.17
CA PHE A 242 -9.94 1.96 7.15
C PHE A 242 -10.87 0.76 6.96
N ASN A 243 -10.31 -0.41 6.61
CA ASN A 243 -11.10 -1.62 6.39
C ASN A 243 -11.75 -2.16 7.67
N LEU A 244 -11.09 -2.02 8.81
CA LEU A 244 -11.62 -2.46 10.10
C LEU A 244 -12.84 -1.63 10.52
N ILE A 245 -12.77 -0.30 10.44
CA ILE A 245 -13.82 0.61 10.93
C ILE A 245 -15.03 0.62 10.00
N ARG A 246 -14.81 0.72 8.68
CA ARG A 246 -15.91 0.94 7.72
C ARG A 246 -16.88 -0.22 7.61
N TRP A 247 -16.45 -1.43 7.96
CA TRP A 247 -17.26 -2.64 7.92
C TRP A 247 -17.54 -3.26 9.30
N GLU A 248 -17.18 -2.60 10.39
CA GLU A 248 -17.63 -3.02 11.71
C GLU A 248 -19.09 -2.59 11.93
N ASP A 249 -19.96 -3.57 12.17
CA ASP A 249 -21.40 -3.39 12.33
C ASP A 249 -21.78 -3.09 13.80
N SER A 250 -20.96 -3.53 14.76
CA SER A 250 -21.19 -3.32 16.19
C SER A 250 -20.66 -1.97 16.63
N SER A 251 -21.55 -1.07 17.03
CA SER A 251 -21.20 0.24 17.59
C SER A 251 -20.17 0.14 18.71
N GLN A 252 -20.38 -0.78 19.67
CA GLN A 252 -19.48 -1.00 20.81
C GLN A 252 -18.03 -1.28 20.38
N PHE A 253 -17.80 -2.18 19.43
CA PHE A 253 -16.45 -2.50 18.99
C PHE A 253 -15.87 -1.43 18.06
N LYS A 254 -16.74 -0.83 17.23
CA LYS A 254 -16.36 0.27 16.34
C LYS A 254 -15.81 1.46 17.12
N GLU A 255 -16.34 1.77 18.30
CA GLU A 255 -15.82 2.83 19.18
C GLU A 255 -14.33 2.65 19.51
N HIS A 256 -13.88 1.43 19.84
CA HIS A 256 -12.47 1.17 20.10
C HIS A 256 -11.58 1.45 18.88
N PHE A 257 -12.04 1.06 17.70
CA PHE A 257 -11.30 1.25 16.45
C PHE A 257 -11.27 2.72 16.04
N THR A 258 -12.41 3.41 16.12
CA THR A 258 -12.53 4.85 15.86
C THR A 258 -11.71 5.67 16.85
N PHE A 259 -11.63 5.26 18.11
CA PHE A 259 -10.75 5.90 19.09
C PHE A 259 -9.26 5.77 18.69
N ALA A 260 -8.81 4.56 18.35
CA ALA A 260 -7.45 4.35 17.86
C ALA A 260 -7.14 5.18 16.60
N TYR A 261 -8.06 5.19 15.64
CA TYR A 261 -7.94 6.03 14.45
C TYR A 261 -7.90 7.53 14.77
N THR A 262 -8.66 7.99 15.77
CA THR A 262 -8.62 9.39 16.18
C THR A 262 -7.27 9.78 16.77
N VAL A 263 -6.64 8.91 17.55
CA VAL A 263 -5.27 9.12 18.06
C VAL A 263 -4.28 9.19 16.91
N LEU A 264 -4.31 8.22 15.99
CA LEU A 264 -3.48 8.22 14.77
C LEU A 264 -3.67 9.50 13.95
N ARG A 265 -4.93 9.90 13.73
CA ARG A 265 -5.24 11.02 12.85
C ARG A 265 -4.82 12.36 13.45
N ARG A 266 -4.98 12.56 14.76
CA ARG A 266 -4.50 13.76 15.47
C ARG A 266 -2.99 13.97 15.38
N THR A 267 -2.23 12.89 15.20
CA THR A 267 -0.77 12.97 14.98
C THR A 267 -0.43 13.30 13.53
N THR A 268 -1.35 13.18 12.58
CA THR A 268 -1.05 13.24 11.14
C THR A 268 -1.92 14.23 10.37
N ASP A 269 -2.79 14.99 11.05
CA ASP A 269 -3.79 15.87 10.42
C ASP A 269 -3.26 17.24 10.01
N ASP A 270 -2.05 17.59 10.41
CA ASP A 270 -1.29 18.75 9.96
C ASP A 270 -0.09 18.38 9.06
N HIS A 271 0.05 17.10 8.69
CA HIS A 271 1.13 16.60 7.86
C HIS A 271 0.95 16.83 6.35
N GLY A 272 -0.19 17.39 5.91
CA GLY A 272 -0.51 17.62 4.49
C GLY A 272 -0.43 16.34 3.66
N ASN A 273 -1.39 15.43 3.84
CA ASN A 273 -1.38 14.11 3.24
C ASN A 273 -2.72 13.77 2.57
N ALA A 274 -2.76 13.85 1.24
CA ALA A 274 -4.00 13.66 0.48
C ALA A 274 -4.57 12.25 0.62
N HIS A 275 -3.71 11.23 0.74
CA HIS A 275 -4.15 9.85 0.97
C HIS A 275 -4.85 9.70 2.33
N PHE A 276 -4.25 10.23 3.40
CA PHE A 276 -4.85 10.17 4.73
C PHE A 276 -6.13 11.01 4.81
N ASN A 277 -6.18 12.15 4.12
CA ASN A 277 -7.38 12.97 4.01
C ASN A 277 -8.54 12.18 3.39
N MET A 278 -8.31 11.42 2.33
CA MET A 278 -9.36 10.63 1.68
C MET A 278 -9.83 9.42 2.49
N ILE A 279 -8.94 8.82 3.29
CA ILE A 279 -9.33 7.79 4.26
C ILE A 279 -10.18 8.41 5.38
N ASP A 280 -9.79 9.58 5.90
CA ASP A 280 -10.57 10.28 6.93
C ASP A 280 -11.93 10.74 6.40
N ARG A 281 -12.02 11.19 5.14
CA ARG A 281 -13.28 11.50 4.43
C ARG A 281 -14.23 10.31 4.40
N ALA A 282 -13.70 9.13 4.11
CA ALA A 282 -14.48 7.90 4.04
C ALA A 282 -14.99 7.46 5.42
N LEU A 283 -14.19 7.66 6.48
CA LEU A 283 -14.52 7.21 7.83
C LEU A 283 -15.38 8.20 8.63
N LYS A 284 -15.18 9.50 8.45
CA LYS A 284 -15.82 10.56 9.24
C LYS A 284 -16.84 11.41 8.47
N GLY A 285 -16.95 11.21 7.16
CA GLY A 285 -17.82 12.04 6.33
C GLY A 285 -17.19 13.41 6.02
N PRO A 286 -17.98 14.38 5.52
CA PRO A 286 -17.46 15.64 4.98
C PRO A 286 -16.80 16.49 6.06
N ASP A 287 -15.68 17.12 5.72
CA ASP A 287 -14.99 18.12 6.57
C ASP A 287 -14.46 19.24 5.69
N ARG A 288 -14.88 20.48 5.98
CA ARG A 288 -14.59 21.62 5.09
C ARG A 288 -13.10 21.87 4.93
N LYS A 289 -12.30 21.81 6.00
CA LYS A 289 -10.88 22.17 5.95
C LYS A 289 -10.10 21.10 5.18
N ARG A 290 -10.27 19.83 5.55
CA ARG A 290 -9.62 18.68 4.93
C ARG A 290 -10.01 18.52 3.46
N ASP A 291 -11.30 18.71 3.15
CA ASP A 291 -11.81 18.52 1.78
C ASP A 291 -11.36 19.66 0.86
N GLN A 292 -11.16 20.88 1.39
CA GLN A 292 -10.54 21.99 0.66
C GLN A 292 -9.03 21.81 0.45
N GLU A 293 -8.32 21.28 1.46
CA GLU A 293 -6.87 21.04 1.39
C GLU A 293 -6.52 19.93 0.36
N THR A 294 -7.38 18.92 0.21
CA THR A 294 -7.07 17.74 -0.63
C THR A 294 -6.77 18.09 -2.10
N PRO A 295 -7.62 18.86 -2.82
CA PRO A 295 -7.30 19.34 -4.17
C PRO A 295 -5.99 20.14 -4.25
N GLU A 296 -5.67 20.94 -3.23
CA GLU A 296 -4.45 21.75 -3.19
C GLU A 296 -3.20 20.86 -3.08
N LEU A 297 -3.24 19.83 -2.23
CA LEU A 297 -2.16 18.85 -2.09
C LEU A 297 -1.96 18.04 -3.37
N LEU A 298 -3.05 17.64 -4.04
CA LEU A 298 -2.98 16.92 -5.32
C LEU A 298 -2.42 17.83 -6.43
N ALA A 299 -2.82 19.10 -6.48
CA ALA A 299 -2.27 20.08 -7.40
C ALA A 299 -0.78 20.37 -7.13
N ALA A 300 -0.38 20.39 -5.85
CA ALA A 300 1.02 20.52 -5.45
C ALA A 300 1.86 19.31 -5.87
N TRP A 301 1.29 18.11 -5.77
CA TRP A 301 1.94 16.90 -6.25
C TRP A 301 2.25 16.97 -7.75
N LEU A 302 1.32 17.48 -8.57
CA LEU A 302 1.51 17.62 -10.02
C LEU A 302 2.61 18.60 -10.43
N ARG A 303 3.08 19.46 -9.51
CA ARG A 303 4.22 20.36 -9.75
C ARG A 303 5.57 19.71 -9.47
N ARG A 304 5.58 18.47 -8.97
CA ARG A 304 6.80 17.71 -8.70
C ARG A 304 7.35 17.13 -10.01
N PRO A 305 8.68 17.01 -10.17
CA PRO A 305 9.28 16.21 -11.22
C PRO A 305 8.81 14.74 -11.13
N SER A 306 8.74 14.07 -12.27
CA SER A 306 8.42 12.63 -12.34
C SER A 306 9.59 11.73 -11.94
N ARG A 307 10.80 12.29 -11.85
CA ARG A 307 12.04 11.59 -11.48
C ARG A 307 12.39 11.79 -10.01
N ASP A 308 13.11 10.84 -9.45
CA ASP A 308 13.54 10.84 -8.05
C ASP A 308 14.78 11.70 -7.78
N GLU A 309 14.82 12.92 -8.29
CA GLU A 309 15.94 13.84 -8.09
C GLU A 309 16.30 14.01 -6.61
N PHE A 310 17.61 14.12 -6.33
CA PHE A 310 18.11 14.41 -4.99
C PHE A 310 17.68 15.81 -4.54
N VAL A 311 17.21 15.91 -3.30
CA VAL A 311 16.72 17.13 -2.67
C VAL A 311 17.52 17.34 -1.39
N ASP A 312 18.04 18.57 -1.21
CA ASP A 312 18.66 19.02 0.03
C ASP A 312 18.12 20.40 0.40
N LEU A 313 17.28 20.44 1.43
CA LEU A 313 16.62 21.65 1.95
C LEU A 313 17.29 22.16 3.23
N ARG A 314 18.40 21.56 3.66
CA ARG A 314 19.14 22.02 4.84
C ARG A 314 19.69 23.42 4.58
N GLY A 315 19.54 24.32 5.55
CA GLY A 315 19.89 25.73 5.40
C GLY A 315 18.84 26.58 4.67
N THR A 316 17.91 25.97 3.93
CA THR A 316 16.76 26.65 3.30
C THR A 316 15.52 26.59 4.20
N ILE A 317 15.26 25.42 4.79
CA ILE A 317 14.15 25.20 5.73
C ILE A 317 14.73 25.00 7.14
N PRO A 318 14.17 25.65 8.17
CA PRO A 318 14.62 25.45 9.55
C PRO A 318 14.49 24.00 10.01
N SER A 319 15.54 23.50 10.66
CA SER A 319 15.53 22.18 11.28
C SER A 319 15.23 22.25 12.78
N CYS A 320 14.56 21.21 13.30
CA CYS A 320 14.18 21.10 14.71
C CYS A 320 14.58 19.73 15.27
N GLY A 321 15.34 19.73 16.37
CA GLY A 321 15.81 18.53 17.04
C GLY A 321 17.00 17.85 16.34
N GLN A 322 16.83 17.47 15.07
CA GLN A 322 17.87 16.84 14.24
C GLN A 322 18.16 17.66 12.98
N PRO A 323 19.40 17.66 12.46
CA PRO A 323 19.82 18.55 11.36
C PRO A 323 19.12 18.26 10.02
N ASP A 324 18.57 17.06 9.84
CA ASP A 324 17.85 16.57 8.66
C ASP A 324 16.32 16.53 8.85
N ARG A 325 15.82 17.08 9.96
CA ARG A 325 14.39 17.14 10.29
C ARG A 325 13.87 18.57 10.30
N ALA A 326 12.90 18.87 9.45
CA ALA A 326 12.19 20.15 9.41
C ALA A 326 11.32 20.37 10.67
N CYS A 327 11.15 21.63 11.07
CA CYS A 327 10.26 22.01 12.17
C CYS A 327 8.77 21.80 11.89
N HIS A 328 8.38 21.87 10.62
CA HIS A 328 7.00 21.73 10.14
C HIS A 328 6.98 20.89 8.88
N ALA A 329 5.80 20.34 8.55
CA ALA A 329 5.61 19.58 7.33
C ALA A 329 6.01 20.42 6.11
N ILE A 330 6.93 19.89 5.30
CA ILE A 330 7.44 20.57 4.11
C ILE A 330 6.31 20.63 3.06
N PRO A 331 6.16 21.75 2.31
CA PRO A 331 5.22 21.83 1.20
C PRO A 331 5.40 20.67 0.21
N VAL A 332 4.30 20.09 -0.26
CA VAL A 332 4.31 18.85 -1.06
C VAL A 332 5.24 18.94 -2.27
N GLU A 333 5.27 20.07 -2.97
CA GLU A 333 6.13 20.27 -4.15
C GLU A 333 7.63 20.22 -3.82
N GLN A 334 8.02 20.53 -2.58
CA GLN A 334 9.42 20.55 -2.12
C GLN A 334 9.86 19.24 -1.46
N ARG A 335 8.93 18.38 -1.02
CA ARG A 335 9.26 17.13 -0.30
C ARG A 335 10.21 16.23 -1.08
N VAL A 336 11.12 15.58 -0.36
CA VAL A 336 12.04 14.56 -0.87
C VAL A 336 11.31 13.54 -1.77
N ARG A 337 11.97 13.13 -2.86
CA ARG A 337 11.41 12.23 -3.86
C ARG A 337 11.55 10.76 -3.43
N THR A 338 10.57 9.94 -3.80
CA THR A 338 10.43 8.57 -3.28
C THR A 338 9.42 7.76 -4.11
N ASP A 339 9.18 6.51 -3.71
CA ASP A 339 8.23 5.56 -4.31
C ASP A 339 6.76 5.99 -4.13
N PHE A 340 6.30 6.16 -2.89
CA PHE A 340 4.96 6.60 -2.54
C PHE A 340 5.07 7.76 -1.54
N LEU A 341 4.77 8.98 -1.99
CA LEU A 341 5.01 10.18 -1.17
C LEU A 341 4.36 10.10 0.22
N TRP A 342 3.13 9.59 0.28
CA TRP A 342 2.30 9.65 1.48
C TRP A 342 2.71 8.70 2.61
N GLN A 343 3.67 7.79 2.36
CA GLN A 343 4.27 6.95 3.40
C GLN A 343 5.62 7.48 3.90
N ARG A 344 6.13 8.58 3.35
CA ARG A 344 7.41 9.17 3.78
C ARG A 344 7.17 10.34 4.71
N SER A 345 8.14 10.55 5.62
CA SER A 345 8.06 11.64 6.58
C SER A 345 7.99 12.98 5.84
N PRO A 346 6.97 13.82 6.10
CA PRO A 346 6.87 15.14 5.49
C PRO A 346 7.91 16.12 6.04
N PHE A 347 8.72 15.70 7.01
CA PHE A 347 9.74 16.51 7.68
C PHE A 347 11.16 16.24 7.17
N LEU A 348 11.34 15.31 6.24
CA LEU A 348 12.67 14.92 5.76
C LEU A 348 13.28 16.05 4.91
N LEU A 349 14.39 16.64 5.36
CA LEU A 349 15.07 17.75 4.67
C LEU A 349 16.00 17.31 3.55
N VAL A 350 16.48 16.06 3.59
CA VAL A 350 17.49 15.57 2.64
C VAL A 350 17.19 14.14 2.21
N GLY A 351 17.33 13.87 0.92
CA GLY A 351 17.17 12.53 0.36
C GLY A 351 16.77 12.56 -1.10
N GLY A 352 16.20 11.45 -1.59
CA GLY A 352 15.92 11.25 -3.01
C GLY A 352 16.90 10.25 -3.60
N GLY A 353 16.97 10.18 -4.91
CA GLY A 353 17.82 9.25 -5.64
C GLY A 353 18.62 9.94 -6.74
N SER A 354 18.89 9.18 -7.79
CA SER A 354 19.79 9.60 -8.87
C SER A 354 19.13 10.51 -9.90
N GLY A 355 17.82 10.77 -9.79
CA GLY A 355 17.05 11.46 -10.83
C GLY A 355 16.77 10.58 -12.04
N LEU A 356 16.95 9.26 -11.91
CA LEU A 356 16.73 8.29 -12.99
C LEU A 356 15.50 7.42 -12.75
N ILE A 357 15.01 7.32 -11.51
CA ILE A 357 13.89 6.45 -11.18
C ILE A 357 12.59 7.22 -11.38
N GLU A 358 11.67 6.66 -12.16
CA GLU A 358 10.33 7.22 -12.33
C GLU A 358 9.45 6.86 -11.13
N ALA A 359 8.78 7.85 -10.54
CA ALA A 359 7.77 7.57 -9.55
C ALA A 359 6.60 6.80 -10.20
N PRO A 360 6.04 5.78 -9.52
CA PRO A 360 4.93 5.02 -10.08
C PRO A 360 3.68 5.89 -10.22
N GLY A 361 3.50 6.97 -9.44
CA GLY A 361 2.35 7.89 -9.56
C GLY A 361 1.08 7.43 -8.83
N ILE A 362 1.16 6.31 -8.09
CA ILE A 362 0.08 5.75 -7.26
C ILE A 362 -0.31 6.73 -6.15
N ASP A 363 0.66 7.46 -5.63
CA ASP A 363 0.47 8.55 -4.68
C ASP A 363 -0.41 9.68 -5.24
N PHE A 364 -0.48 9.88 -6.55
CA PHE A 364 -1.49 10.76 -7.13
C PHE A 364 -2.82 10.06 -7.37
N ILE A 365 -2.82 8.96 -8.12
CA ILE A 365 -4.06 8.40 -8.67
C ILE A 365 -4.98 7.82 -7.59
N LEU A 366 -4.45 7.22 -6.52
CA LEU A 366 -5.28 6.65 -5.47
C LEU A 366 -6.10 7.73 -4.75
N PRO A 367 -5.49 8.74 -4.10
CA PRO A 367 -6.27 9.81 -3.47
C PRO A 367 -7.09 10.63 -4.48
N TYR A 368 -6.63 10.81 -5.72
CA TYR A 368 -7.42 11.49 -6.75
C TYR A 368 -8.75 10.76 -7.05
N TRP A 369 -8.70 9.45 -7.30
CA TRP A 369 -9.91 8.68 -7.59
C TRP A 369 -10.81 8.50 -6.37
N MET A 370 -10.22 8.42 -5.16
CA MET A 370 -10.99 8.51 -3.92
C MET A 370 -11.69 9.86 -3.79
N ALA A 371 -11.01 10.98 -4.07
CA ALA A 371 -11.59 12.32 -3.98
C ALA A 371 -12.76 12.50 -4.95
N ARG A 372 -12.64 11.99 -6.18
CA ARG A 372 -13.74 11.96 -7.15
C ARG A 372 -14.91 11.09 -6.66
N PHE A 373 -14.62 9.91 -6.11
CA PHE A 373 -15.64 9.01 -5.58
C PHE A 373 -16.42 9.62 -4.40
N TYR A 374 -15.72 10.29 -3.48
CA TYR A 374 -16.32 10.94 -2.31
C TYR A 374 -16.80 12.38 -2.56
N GLN A 375 -16.84 12.81 -3.82
CA GLN A 375 -17.33 14.13 -4.25
C GLN A 375 -16.59 15.30 -3.58
N VAL A 376 -15.28 15.13 -3.39
CA VAL A 376 -14.35 16.20 -3.01
C VAL A 376 -13.82 16.92 -4.25
N LEU A 377 -13.75 16.22 -5.39
CA LEU A 377 -13.37 16.72 -6.72
C LEU A 377 -14.48 16.53 -7.76
#